data_AF-A0A396QFB0-F1
#
_entry.id   AF-A0A396QFB0-F1
#
_cell.length_a   1.000
_cell.length_b   1.000
_cell.length_c   1.000
_cell.angle_alpha   90.00
_cell.angle_beta   90.00
_cell.angle_gamma   90.00
#
_symmetry.space_group_name_H-M   'P 1'
#
loop_
_entity.id
_entity.type
_entity.pdbx_description
1 polymer ?
#
loop_
_entity_poly.entity_id
_entity_poly.type
_entity_poly.pdbx_seq_one_letter_code
_entity_poly.pdbx_strand_id
1 'polypeptide(L)'
;MVEYTVTHKGNGEEHNILKFMGRTYEFTMIPCECGKKGNAPFFEDQVQDDFPKLPEYIIDALSEIDYETSESLELLQEWEDNCRWNTGRNQ
;
A
#
# COMPACT_ATOMS: atom_id res chain seq x y z
N MET A 1 0.41 -2.43 11.96
CA MET A 1 -1.00 -2.62 11.63
C MET A 1 -1.16 -2.00 10.27
N VAL A 2 -1.70 -2.77 9.35
CA VAL A 2 -1.96 -2.33 8.00
C VAL A 2 -3.18 -1.42 8.02
N GLU A 3 -3.03 -0.24 7.45
CA GLU A 3 -4.11 0.74 7.37
C GLU A 3 -4.03 1.43 6.01
N TYR A 4 -5.15 1.47 5.31
CA TYR A 4 -5.26 2.17 4.04
C TYR A 4 -6.34 3.25 4.15
N THR A 5 -6.01 4.45 3.71
CA THR A 5 -6.92 5.61 3.73
C THR A 5 -6.89 6.29 2.38
N VAL A 6 -8.07 6.52 1.81
CA VAL A 6 -8.27 7.32 0.60
C VAL A 6 -9.05 8.57 0.97
N THR A 7 -8.52 9.73 0.62
CA THR A 7 -9.24 11.01 0.76
C THR A 7 -9.53 11.60 -0.60
N HIS A 8 -10.82 11.75 -0.91
CA HIS A 8 -11.29 12.43 -2.12
C HIS A 8 -11.38 13.93 -1.86
N LYS A 9 -10.64 14.72 -2.63
CA LYS A 9 -10.75 16.18 -2.60
C LYS A 9 -11.76 16.67 -3.65
N GLY A 10 -12.37 17.83 -3.38
CA GLY A 10 -13.42 18.43 -4.24
C GLY A 10 -12.96 18.83 -5.65
N ASN A 11 -11.66 18.75 -5.95
CA ASN A 11 -11.07 18.98 -7.27
C ASN A 11 -10.83 17.67 -8.06
N GLY A 12 -11.28 16.52 -7.55
CA GLY A 12 -11.07 15.22 -8.18
C GLY A 12 -9.71 14.59 -7.89
N GLU A 13 -8.90 15.18 -7.01
CA GLU A 13 -7.68 14.55 -6.49
C GLU A 13 -8.02 13.44 -5.47
N GLU A 14 -7.28 12.33 -5.52
CA GLU A 14 -7.39 11.25 -4.55
C GLU A 14 -6.06 11.09 -3.84
N HIS A 15 -6.07 11.27 -2.52
CA HIS A 15 -4.91 11.09 -1.67
C HIS A 15 -4.95 9.72 -1.06
N ASN A 16 -3.99 8.88 -1.43
CA ASN A 16 -3.87 7.50 -0.98
C ASN A 16 -2.74 7.40 0.03
N ILE A 17 -3.03 6.86 1.21
CA ILE A 17 -2.08 6.68 2.31
C ILE A 17 -2.15 5.22 2.77
N LEU A 18 -1.02 4.52 2.74
CA LEU A 18 -0.86 3.16 3.22
C LEU A 18 0.13 3.13 4.39
N LYS A 19 -0.29 2.55 5.52
CA LYS A 19 0.61 2.15 6.59
C LYS A 19 0.87 0.65 6.45
N PHE A 20 2.13 0.27 6.30
CA PHE A 20 2.53 -1.12 6.14
C PHE A 20 3.93 -1.33 6.71
N MET A 21 4.14 -2.40 7.47
CA MET A 21 5.44 -2.76 8.06
C MET A 21 6.08 -1.64 8.90
N GLY A 22 5.23 -0.85 9.59
CA GLY A 22 5.67 0.27 10.42
C GLY A 22 6.12 1.53 9.65
N ARG A 23 5.93 1.56 8.33
CA ARG A 23 6.18 2.72 7.47
C ARG A 23 4.87 3.28 6.93
N THR A 24 4.92 4.53 6.49
CA THR A 24 3.80 5.22 5.82
C THR A 24 4.23 5.56 4.40
N TYR A 25 3.42 5.15 3.44
CA TYR A 25 3.57 5.43 2.02
C TYR A 25 2.40 6.27 1.56
N GLU A 26 2.64 7.22 0.67
CA GLU A 26 1.60 8.09 0.15
C GLU A 26 1.81 8.41 -1.33
N PHE A 27 0.70 8.55 -2.05
CA PHE A 27 0.68 9.16 -3.37
C PHE A 27 -0.66 9.86 -3.60
N THR A 28 -0.69 10.77 -4.56
CA THR A 28 -1.89 11.48 -4.98
C THR A 28 -2.18 11.19 -6.44
N MET A 29 -3.38 10.71 -6.73
CA MET A 29 -3.91 10.65 -8.09
C MET A 29 -4.46 12.03 -8.46
N ILE A 30 -3.89 12.63 -9.50
CA ILE A 30 -4.31 13.92 -10.02
C ILE A 30 -5.06 13.68 -11.34
N PRO A 31 -6.26 14.25 -11.52
CA PRO A 31 -6.97 14.16 -12.79
C PRO A 31 -6.18 14.88 -13.89
N CYS A 32 -6.12 14.26 -15.08
CA CYS A 32 -5.45 14.80 -16.25
C CYS A 32 -6.27 14.55 -17.51
N GLU A 33 -5.86 15.11 -18.65
CA GLU A 33 -6.59 14.98 -19.93
C GLU A 33 -6.80 13.51 -20.38
N CYS A 34 -5.96 12.59 -19.90
CA CYS A 34 -6.03 11.15 -20.23
C CYS A 34 -6.64 10.29 -19.11
N GLY A 35 -7.24 10.88 -18.06
CA GLY A 35 -7.81 10.16 -16.93
C GLY A 35 -7.23 10.65 -15.59
N LYS A 36 -6.39 9.83 -14.95
CA LYS A 36 -5.72 10.16 -13.69
C LYS A 36 -4.25 9.76 -13.77
N LYS A 37 -3.37 10.49 -13.09
CA LYS A 37 -1.93 10.19 -12.99
C LYS A 37 -1.45 10.36 -11.55
N GLY A 38 -0.61 9.44 -11.08
CA GLY A 38 0.09 9.57 -9.80
C GLY A 38 1.12 10.71 -9.82
N ASN A 39 1.17 11.51 -8.76
CA ASN A 39 2.22 12.53 -8.56
C ASN A 39 3.55 11.94 -8.06
N ALA A 40 3.52 10.69 -7.59
CA ALA A 40 4.61 9.94 -7.00
C ALA A 40 4.51 8.46 -7.46
N PRO A 41 5.54 7.62 -7.22
CA PRO A 41 5.46 6.18 -7.43
C PRO A 41 4.29 5.56 -6.65
N PHE A 42 3.75 4.44 -7.14
CA PHE A 42 2.67 3.73 -6.47
C PHE A 42 3.19 2.92 -5.26
N PHE A 43 2.28 2.31 -4.51
CA PHE A 43 2.67 1.61 -3.27
C PHE A 43 3.61 0.44 -3.54
N GLU A 44 3.37 -0.34 -4.59
CA GLU A 44 4.23 -1.46 -4.95
C GLU A 44 5.68 -1.01 -5.16
N ASP A 45 5.90 0.09 -5.90
CA ASP A 45 7.24 0.63 -6.16
C ASP A 45 7.90 1.15 -4.86
N GLN A 46 7.16 1.92 -4.06
CA GLN A 46 7.68 2.51 -2.82
C GLN A 46 8.05 1.42 -1.80
N VAL A 47 7.20 0.40 -1.66
CA VAL A 47 7.40 -0.69 -0.70
C VAL A 47 8.50 -1.64 -1.18
N GLN A 48 8.61 -1.91 -2.49
CA GLN A 48 9.69 -2.73 -3.04
C GLN A 48 11.07 -2.09 -2.86
N ASP A 49 11.17 -0.75 -2.92
CA ASP A 49 12.44 -0.05 -2.63
C ASP A 49 12.91 -0.30 -1.19
N ASP A 50 11.97 -0.25 -0.23
CA ASP A 50 12.25 -0.49 1.18
C ASP A 50 12.41 -1.98 1.55
N PHE A 51 11.70 -2.86 0.83
CA PHE A 51 11.66 -4.30 1.08
C PHE A 51 11.84 -5.10 -0.22
N PRO A 52 13.05 -5.10 -0.82
CA PRO A 52 13.31 -5.67 -2.15
C PRO A 52 13.19 -7.18 -2.26
N LYS A 53 12.91 -7.87 -1.14
CA LYS A 53 12.71 -9.33 -1.07
C LYS A 53 11.27 -9.70 -0.77
N LEU A 54 10.34 -8.76 -0.93
CA LEU A 54 8.93 -9.07 -0.80
C LEU A 54 8.49 -10.11 -1.83
N PRO A 55 7.64 -11.06 -1.44
CA PRO A 55 7.04 -11.99 -2.39
C PRO A 55 6.18 -11.25 -3.42
N GLU A 56 6.13 -11.78 -4.63
CA GLU A 56 5.35 -11.22 -5.75
C GLU A 56 3.87 -11.05 -5.40
N TYR A 57 3.26 -12.02 -4.72
CA TYR A 57 1.85 -11.93 -4.32
C TYR A 57 1.56 -10.80 -3.30
N ILE A 58 2.56 -10.34 -2.55
CA ILE A 58 2.43 -9.15 -1.68
C ILE A 58 2.50 -7.88 -2.52
N ILE A 59 3.35 -7.88 -3.54
CA ILE A 59 3.50 -6.76 -4.48
C ILE A 59 2.21 -6.58 -5.29
N ASP A 60 1.62 -7.67 -5.76
CA ASP A 60 0.34 -7.65 -6.46
C ASP A 60 -0.77 -7.08 -5.55
N ALA A 61 -0.84 -7.52 -4.29
CA ALA A 61 -1.81 -6.99 -3.34
C ALA A 61 -1.62 -5.49 -3.05
N LEU A 62 -0.38 -4.96 -3.11
CA LEU A 62 -0.11 -3.53 -2.99
C LEU A 62 -0.61 -2.74 -4.22
N SER A 63 -0.49 -3.32 -5.42
CA SER A 63 -0.98 -2.72 -6.67
C SER A 63 -2.50 -2.76 -6.79
N GLU A 64 -3.14 -3.79 -6.23
CA GLU A 64 -4.60 -3.98 -6.28
C GLU A 64 -5.33 -3.36 -5.09
N ILE A 65 -4.62 -2.64 -4.22
CA ILE A 65 -5.21 -2.06 -3.02
C ILE A 65 -6.21 -0.97 -3.41
N ASP A 66 -7.48 -1.27 -3.17
CA ASP A 66 -8.58 -0.33 -3.31
C ASP A 66 -9.47 -0.40 -2.07
N TYR A 67 -10.13 0.71 -1.73
CA TYR A 67 -10.99 0.77 -0.55
C TYR A 67 -12.14 -0.24 -0.63
N GLU A 68 -12.55 -0.64 -1.84
CA GLU A 68 -13.61 -1.61 -2.06
C GLU A 68 -13.15 -3.07 -1.89
N THR A 69 -11.84 -3.34 -1.87
CA THR A 69 -11.31 -4.71 -1.93
C THR A 69 -10.60 -5.07 -0.62
N SER A 70 -11.35 -5.68 0.30
CA SER A 70 -10.82 -6.07 1.62
C SER A 70 -9.75 -7.16 1.55
N GLU A 71 -9.75 -7.99 0.51
CA GLU A 71 -8.85 -9.15 0.38
C GLU A 71 -7.37 -8.75 0.37
N SER A 72 -7.00 -7.70 -0.37
CA SER A 72 -5.63 -7.20 -0.41
C SER A 72 -5.16 -6.68 0.95
N LEU A 73 -6.03 -5.99 1.68
CA LEU A 73 -5.73 -5.48 3.02
C LEU A 73 -5.55 -6.60 4.04
N GLU A 74 -6.43 -7.61 3.99
CA GLU A 74 -6.34 -8.80 4.85
C GLU A 74 -5.03 -9.55 4.60
N LEU A 75 -4.67 -9.77 3.33
CA LEU A 75 -3.44 -10.46 2.95
C LEU A 75 -2.18 -9.69 3.38
N LEU A 76 -2.16 -8.36 3.23
CA LEU A 76 -1.08 -7.51 3.73
C LEU A 76 -0.97 -7.57 5.26
N GLN A 77 -2.12 -7.60 5.97
CA GLN A 77 -2.16 -7.70 7.42
C GLN A 77 -1.64 -9.07 7.90
N GLU A 78 -2.08 -10.16 7.29
CA GLU A 78 -1.58 -11.51 7.58
C GLU A 78 -0.06 -11.61 7.37
N TRP A 79 0.45 -11.01 6.30
CA TRP A 79 1.89 -10.97 6.06
C TRP A 79 2.65 -10.21 7.16
N GLU A 80 2.19 -9.01 7.51
CA GLU A 80 2.82 -8.21 8.57
C GLU A 80 2.82 -8.97 9.90
N ASP A 81 1.71 -9.62 10.24
CA ASP A 81 1.61 -10.44 11.44
C ASP A 81 2.59 -11.62 11.40
N ASN A 82 2.65 -12.36 10.29
CA ASN A 82 3.60 -13.46 10.13
C ASN A 82 5.07 -13.00 10.26
N CYS A 83 5.43 -11.85 9.68
CA CYS A 83 6.76 -11.26 9.84
C CYS A 83 7.07 -10.89 11.30
N ARG A 84 6.07 -10.35 12.02
CA ARG A 84 6.18 -9.98 13.43
C ARG A 84 6.32 -11.20 14.34
N TRP A 85 5.61 -12.29 14.05
CA TRP A 85 5.72 -13.55 14.80
C TRP A 85 7.06 -14.25 14.57
N ASN A 86 7.59 -14.21 13.35
CA ASN A 86 8.90 -14.81 13.05
C ASN A 86 10.09 -14.03 13.66
N THR A 87 9.95 -12.72 13.86
CA THR A 87 10.99 -11.92 14.54
C THR A 87 10.97 -12.08 16.07
N GLY A 88 9.84 -12.46 16.67
CA GLY A 88 9.72 -12.71 18.12
C GLY A 88 10.20 -14.07 18.61
N ARG A 89 10.50 -15.03 17.71
CA ARG A 89 10.98 -16.38 18.06
C ARG A 89 12.50 -16.53 18.16
N ASN A 90 13.26 -15.47 17.88
CA ASN A 90 14.72 -15.42 18.01
C ASN A 90 15.18 -14.64 19.26
N GLN A 91 14.44 -14.76 20.37
CA GLN A 91 14.87 -14.28 21.69
C GLN A 91 14.95 -15.42 22.70
#